data_AF-A0A966NPN7-F1
#
_entry.id   AF-A0A966NPN7-F1
#
_cell.length_a   1.000
_cell.length_b   1.000
_cell.length_c   1.000
_cell.angle_alpha   90.00
_cell.angle_beta   90.00
_cell.angle_gamma   90.00
#
_symmetry.space_group_name_H-M   'P 1'
#
loop_
_entity.id
_entity.type
_entity.pdbx_description
1 polymer ?
#
loop_
_entity_poly.entity_id
_entity_poly.type
_entity_poly.pdbx_seq_one_letter_code
_entity_poly.pdbx_strand_id
1 'polypeptide(L)'
;CVIAVITSGAANAWTRLRFSEEWFSRYGALIALKVMILSGVLLIAARLRKGRDGAWLKIEIALLITITGIGSILNRFIPTTSTSTSPDRVTEITGTPMPLSPTFSRISLEYEADALILGFLIFITALYIKGVVTISRRGDTWPKGRTISFAVAIALIDWATSGGLGLYARFSFQYHMIAHMILSMVAPIFLVLSAPITLALRALPAGRVKGERGLRGLVVSALHSLPSKTWSHPIVALVIFDGSLFALYFTPLFGELMSNHFGHLLMNFHFIAAGLLFFYIIVGIDPNPRRIHHLVRIVILFAAMSIHAFFSVALMSSSTLIDNGYYQLLNRPWATDLLADQRVGAAIGWAMGEIPIIIALIATFIQWMRSDNREAKRADRRSETDLAEYNKYLSGLASRDEEK
;
A
#
# COMPACT_ATOMS: atom_id res chain seq x y z
N CYS A 1 5.33 7.97 21.99
CA CYS A 1 6.25 8.53 20.99
C CYS A 1 7.67 8.65 21.53
N VAL A 2 7.96 9.51 22.51
CA VAL A 2 9.36 9.71 22.96
C VAL A 2 9.99 8.46 23.57
N ILE A 3 9.26 7.68 24.39
CA ILE A 3 9.75 6.39 24.89
C ILE A 3 10.12 5.45 23.73
N ALA A 4 9.28 5.38 22.68
CA ALA A 4 9.55 4.55 21.50
C ALA A 4 10.77 5.03 20.69
N VAL A 5 11.02 6.35 20.64
CA VAL A 5 12.22 6.93 20.00
C VAL A 5 13.48 6.60 20.79
N ILE A 6 13.42 6.69 22.12
CA ILE A 6 14.54 6.34 23.01
C ILE A 6 14.83 4.84 22.91
N THR A 7 13.82 3.98 23.00
CA THR A 7 14.01 2.53 22.91
C THR A 7 14.48 2.10 21.53
N SER A 8 13.95 2.69 20.45
CA SER A 8 14.45 2.44 19.09
C SER A 8 15.89 2.91 18.90
N GLY A 9 16.24 4.09 19.43
CA GLY A 9 17.61 4.61 19.40
C GLY A 9 18.59 3.74 20.18
N ALA A 10 18.20 3.27 21.36
CA ALA A 10 18.99 2.37 22.19
C ALA A 10 19.15 0.99 21.54
N ALA A 11 18.10 0.43 20.94
CA ALA A 11 18.16 -0.84 20.21
C ALA A 11 19.05 -0.74 18.95
N ASN A 12 18.99 0.37 18.22
CA ASN A 12 19.87 0.61 17.06
C ASN A 12 21.34 0.77 17.49
N ALA A 13 21.60 1.48 18.59
CA ALA A 13 22.95 1.56 19.16
C ALA A 13 23.47 0.17 19.59
N TRP A 14 22.62 -0.61 20.27
CA TRP A 14 22.96 -1.96 20.74
C TRP A 14 23.24 -2.94 19.61
N THR A 15 22.44 -2.93 18.55
CA THR A 15 22.64 -3.81 17.39
C THR A 15 23.92 -3.48 16.63
N ARG A 16 24.31 -2.20 16.58
CA ARG A 16 25.56 -1.75 15.94
C ARG A 16 26.80 -2.03 16.80
N LEU A 17 26.74 -1.75 18.09
CA LEU A 17 27.90 -1.83 18.98
C LEU A 17 28.07 -3.19 19.66
N ARG A 18 26.98 -3.96 19.85
CA ARG A 18 26.95 -5.24 20.58
C ARG A 18 27.76 -5.15 21.90
N PHE A 19 28.54 -6.17 22.25
CA PHE A 19 29.50 -6.13 23.36
C PHE A 19 30.91 -5.84 22.82
N SER A 20 31.13 -4.66 22.23
CA SER A 20 32.44 -4.26 21.70
C SER A 20 33.09 -3.14 22.52
N GLU A 21 34.40 -2.94 22.34
CA GLU A 21 35.12 -1.81 22.94
C GLU A 21 34.69 -0.45 22.34
N GLU A 22 33.93 -0.45 21.24
CA GLU A 22 33.46 0.77 20.58
C GLU A 22 32.49 1.59 21.42
N TRP A 23 31.92 1.04 22.50
CA TRP A 23 31.16 1.82 23.49
C TRP A 23 32.00 2.92 24.14
N PHE A 24 33.33 2.74 24.23
CA PHE A 24 34.27 3.73 24.76
C PHE A 24 34.86 4.64 23.68
N SER A 25 34.45 4.48 22.42
CA SER A 25 34.89 5.34 21.32
C SER A 25 34.15 6.69 21.30
N ARG A 26 34.62 7.62 20.45
CA ARG A 26 33.92 8.89 20.17
C ARG A 26 32.47 8.65 19.71
N TYR A 27 32.21 7.56 19.00
CA TYR A 27 30.88 7.19 18.55
C TYR A 27 29.99 6.71 19.71
N GLY A 28 30.52 5.90 20.63
CA GLY A 28 29.84 5.50 21.86
C GLY A 28 29.47 6.70 22.75
N ALA A 29 30.38 7.68 22.87
CA ALA A 29 30.12 8.93 23.59
C ALA A 29 28.99 9.76 22.94
N LEU A 30 28.92 9.83 21.61
CA LEU A 30 27.84 10.51 20.89
C LEU A 30 26.47 9.83 21.10
N ILE A 31 26.44 8.49 21.17
CA ILE A 31 25.23 7.73 21.49
C ILE A 31 24.77 8.01 22.92
N ALA A 32 25.68 7.97 23.89
CA ALA A 32 25.37 8.27 25.30
C ALA A 32 24.84 9.70 25.46
N LEU A 33 25.48 10.68 24.80
CA LEU A 33 25.03 12.06 24.77
C LEU A 33 23.62 12.20 24.18
N LYS A 34 23.33 11.50 23.08
CA LYS A 34 21.98 11.49 22.47
C LYS A 34 20.93 10.92 23.41
N VAL A 35 21.21 9.81 24.08
CA VAL A 35 20.29 9.19 25.04
C VAL A 35 20.06 10.11 26.24
N MET A 36 21.11 10.75 26.76
CA MET A 36 21.01 11.73 27.84
C MET A 36 20.15 12.94 27.45
N ILE A 37 20.39 13.54 26.28
CA ILE A 37 19.59 14.68 25.78
C ILE A 37 18.12 14.28 25.64
N LEU A 38 17.83 13.13 25.00
CA LEU A 38 16.45 12.66 24.82
C LEU A 38 15.75 12.35 26.14
N SER A 39 16.48 11.83 27.13
CA SER A 39 15.93 11.52 28.46
C SER A 39 15.68 12.79 29.28
N GLY A 40 16.58 13.77 29.22
CA GLY A 40 16.38 15.10 29.82
C GLY A 40 15.16 15.81 29.23
N VAL A 41 14.99 15.72 27.91
CA VAL A 41 13.83 16.25 27.18
C VAL A 41 12.53 15.56 27.60
N LEU A 42 12.55 14.23 27.77
CA LEU A 42 11.39 13.48 28.25
C LEU A 42 10.98 13.94 29.66
N LEU A 43 11.95 14.15 30.55
CA LEU A 43 11.71 14.62 31.92
C LEU A 43 11.16 16.05 31.97
N ILE A 44 11.71 16.95 31.14
CA ILE A 44 11.23 18.32 30.97
C ILE A 44 9.80 18.31 30.41
N ALA A 45 9.55 17.56 29.33
CA ALA A 45 8.23 17.42 28.74
C ALA A 45 7.20 16.77 29.69
N ALA A 46 7.61 15.84 30.55
CA ALA A 46 6.75 15.20 31.55
C ALA A 46 6.41 16.15 32.70
N ARG A 47 7.35 16.99 33.15
CA ARG A 47 7.11 17.99 34.21
C ARG A 47 6.28 19.18 33.75
N LEU A 48 6.41 19.58 32.49
CA LEU A 48 5.83 20.82 31.97
C LEU A 48 4.50 20.63 31.25
N ARG A 49 4.02 19.39 31.10
CA ARG A 49 2.69 19.05 30.52
C ARG A 49 1.48 19.59 31.30
N LYS A 50 1.71 20.35 32.38
CA LYS A 50 0.68 21.03 33.18
C LYS A 50 0.38 22.47 32.74
N GLY A 51 1.15 23.09 31.83
CA GLY A 51 0.93 24.46 31.36
C GLY A 51 0.78 24.55 29.84
N ARG A 52 -0.25 25.26 29.35
CA ARG A 52 -0.59 25.42 27.92
C ARG A 52 -0.31 26.84 27.45
N ASP A 53 0.88 27.09 26.90
CA ASP A 53 1.22 28.36 26.24
C ASP A 53 1.86 28.17 24.83
N GLY A 54 1.69 29.16 23.93
CA GLY A 54 2.19 29.09 22.55
C GLY A 54 3.72 29.05 22.39
N ALA A 55 4.47 29.39 23.44
CA ALA A 55 5.94 29.27 23.47
C ALA A 55 6.43 27.81 23.32
N TRP A 56 5.59 26.84 23.70
CA TRP A 56 5.90 25.41 23.64
C TRP A 56 6.10 24.88 22.23
N LEU A 57 5.37 25.42 21.24
CA LEU A 57 5.50 24.99 19.85
C LEU A 57 6.90 25.31 19.30
N LYS A 58 7.47 26.47 19.68
CA LYS A 58 8.82 26.89 19.27
C LYS A 58 9.88 25.98 19.88
N ILE A 59 9.73 25.65 21.17
CA ILE A 59 10.64 24.72 21.87
C ILE A 59 10.56 23.34 21.23
N GLU A 60 9.36 22.81 20.98
CA GLU A 60 9.15 21.49 20.36
C GLU A 60 9.74 21.40 18.95
N ILE A 61 9.56 22.44 18.13
CA ILE A 61 10.16 22.54 16.78
C ILE A 61 11.69 22.58 16.87
N ALA A 62 12.27 23.44 17.72
CA ALA A 62 13.72 23.52 17.91
C ALA A 62 14.31 22.18 18.37
N LEU A 63 13.56 21.45 19.21
CA LEU A 63 13.93 20.14 19.70
C LEU A 63 13.90 19.08 18.60
N LEU A 64 12.85 19.06 17.79
CA LEU A 64 12.74 18.17 16.63
C LEU A 64 13.87 18.42 15.62
N ILE A 65 14.20 19.69 15.35
CA ILE A 65 15.33 20.06 14.49
C ILE A 65 16.64 19.55 15.08
N THR A 66 16.86 19.73 16.38
CA THR A 66 18.09 19.30 17.06
C THR A 66 18.25 17.77 17.07
N ILE A 67 17.18 17.04 17.38
CA ILE A 67 17.19 15.56 17.38
C ILE A 67 17.44 15.03 15.97
N THR A 68 16.77 15.60 14.96
CA THR A 68 16.96 15.22 13.56
C THR A 68 18.36 15.57 13.08
N GLY A 69 18.91 16.72 13.47
CA GLY A 69 20.28 17.15 13.17
C GLY A 69 21.34 16.22 13.75
N ILE A 70 21.24 15.89 15.05
CA ILE A 70 22.12 14.92 15.72
C ILE A 70 22.00 13.54 15.07
N GLY A 71 20.77 13.12 14.73
CA GLY A 71 20.52 11.86 14.01
C GLY A 71 21.18 11.81 12.63
N SER A 72 21.13 12.91 11.88
CA SER A 72 21.76 13.05 10.57
C SER A 72 23.30 13.00 10.65
N ILE A 73 23.89 13.68 11.65
CA ILE A 73 25.33 13.68 11.89
C ILE A 73 25.81 12.26 12.28
N LEU A 74 25.10 11.59 13.19
CA LEU A 74 25.42 10.22 13.61
C LEU A 74 25.40 9.21 12.46
N ASN A 75 24.52 9.42 11.46
CA ASN A 75 24.44 8.53 10.30
C ASN A 75 25.68 8.65 9.39
N ARG A 76 26.53 9.66 9.57
CA ARG A 76 27.82 9.80 8.86
C ARG A 76 28.97 9.07 9.55
N PHE A 77 28.82 8.71 10.82
CA PHE A 77 29.85 8.07 11.64
C PHE A 77 29.52 6.60 11.89
N ILE A 78 29.12 5.86 10.85
CA ILE A 78 28.88 4.43 10.97
C ILE A 78 30.24 3.74 11.15
N PRO A 79 30.46 2.96 12.23
CA PRO A 79 31.67 2.15 12.36
C PRO A 79 31.74 1.23 11.14
N THR A 80 32.82 1.33 10.37
CA THR A 80 33.05 0.43 9.25
C THR A 80 33.32 -0.96 9.83
N THR A 81 32.35 -1.87 9.72
CA THR A 81 32.59 -3.28 9.97
C THR A 81 33.54 -3.77 8.87
N SER A 82 34.84 -3.76 9.16
CA SER A 82 35.88 -4.30 8.30
C SER A 82 35.80 -5.83 8.32
N THR A 83 34.81 -6.42 7.67
CA THR A 83 34.88 -7.82 7.27
C THR A 83 35.92 -7.94 6.16
N SER A 84 36.99 -8.68 6.44
CA SER A 84 38.19 -8.87 5.60
C SER A 84 37.97 -9.68 4.31
N THR A 85 36.73 -9.90 3.91
CA THR A 85 36.38 -10.63 2.69
C THR A 85 35.69 -9.66 1.76
N SER A 86 36.31 -9.32 0.64
CA SER A 86 35.63 -8.56 -0.43
C SER A 86 34.32 -9.29 -0.75
N PRO A 87 33.16 -8.65 -0.60
CA PRO A 87 31.89 -9.28 -0.96
C PRO A 87 31.95 -9.72 -2.43
N ASP A 88 31.36 -10.88 -2.72
CA ASP A 88 31.16 -11.33 -4.10
C ASP A 88 30.42 -10.24 -4.89
N ARG A 89 30.72 -10.08 -6.19
CA ARG A 89 30.19 -9.01 -7.05
C ARG A 89 28.66 -8.94 -7.01
N VAL A 90 28.00 -10.09 -6.92
CA VAL A 90 26.55 -10.20 -6.81
C VAL A 90 26.01 -9.59 -5.51
N THR A 91 26.71 -9.82 -4.40
CA THR A 91 26.35 -9.25 -3.09
C THR A 91 26.59 -7.75 -3.07
N GLU A 92 27.61 -7.26 -3.76
CA GLU A 92 27.86 -5.83 -3.91
C GLU A 92 26.72 -5.12 -4.67
N ILE A 93 26.18 -5.76 -5.71
CA ILE A 93 25.08 -5.21 -6.52
C ILE A 93 23.73 -5.31 -5.80
N THR A 94 23.41 -6.48 -5.25
CA THR A 94 22.05 -6.77 -4.75
C THR A 94 21.89 -6.62 -3.23
N GLY A 95 23.01 -6.47 -2.52
CA GLY A 95 23.05 -6.48 -1.05
C GLY A 95 22.88 -7.87 -0.42
N THR A 96 22.70 -8.91 -1.23
CA THR A 96 22.39 -10.28 -0.78
C THR A 96 23.18 -11.32 -1.60
N PRO A 97 23.62 -12.44 -1.01
CA PRO A 97 24.32 -13.47 -1.76
C PRO A 97 23.40 -14.10 -2.81
N MET A 98 24.00 -14.61 -3.90
CA MET A 98 23.28 -15.33 -4.94
C MET A 98 22.54 -16.54 -4.34
N PRO A 99 21.20 -16.63 -4.47
CA PRO A 99 20.47 -17.80 -4.00
C PRO A 99 20.74 -19.00 -4.91
N LEU A 100 20.53 -20.20 -4.37
CA LEU A 100 20.60 -21.44 -5.13
C LEU A 100 19.45 -21.52 -6.14
N SER A 101 19.46 -22.53 -7.02
CA SER A 101 18.42 -22.68 -8.04
C SER A 101 17.01 -22.69 -7.43
N PRO A 102 16.04 -21.99 -8.02
CA PRO A 102 14.71 -21.88 -7.46
C PRO A 102 14.04 -23.26 -7.38
N THR A 103 13.49 -23.57 -6.21
CA THR A 103 12.59 -24.72 -5.99
C THR A 103 11.32 -24.21 -5.32
N PHE A 104 10.23 -24.98 -5.41
CA PHE A 104 8.97 -24.61 -4.75
C PHE A 104 9.16 -24.36 -3.24
N SER A 105 9.96 -25.21 -2.57
CA SER A 105 10.25 -25.05 -1.14
C SER A 105 11.04 -23.78 -0.85
N ARG A 106 12.04 -23.44 -1.66
CA ARG A 106 12.85 -22.22 -1.49
C ARG A 106 12.04 -20.96 -1.72
N ILE A 107 11.29 -20.90 -2.80
CA ILE A 107 10.41 -19.75 -3.10
C ILE A 107 9.37 -19.53 -2.00
N SER A 108 8.88 -20.63 -1.38
CA SER A 108 7.85 -20.55 -0.34
C SER A 108 8.40 -20.29 1.07
N LEU A 109 9.60 -20.78 1.40
CA LEU A 109 10.12 -20.81 2.78
C LEU A 109 11.39 -20.00 3.01
N GLU A 110 12.18 -19.69 1.98
CA GLU A 110 13.32 -18.78 2.15
C GLU A 110 12.80 -17.40 2.56
N TYR A 111 13.61 -16.66 3.30
CA TYR A 111 13.20 -15.39 3.87
C TYR A 111 14.40 -14.46 4.03
N GLU A 112 14.31 -13.30 3.38
CA GLU A 112 15.29 -12.23 3.41
C GLU A 112 14.58 -10.94 3.82
N ALA A 113 14.65 -10.63 5.12
CA ALA A 113 13.82 -9.60 5.72
C ALA A 113 14.15 -8.19 5.21
N ASP A 114 13.22 -7.54 4.51
CA ASP A 114 13.29 -6.10 4.29
C ASP A 114 12.79 -5.38 5.55
N ALA A 115 13.72 -4.80 6.32
CA ALA A 115 13.39 -4.18 7.61
C ALA A 115 12.39 -3.03 7.49
N LEU A 116 12.39 -2.28 6.39
CA LEU A 116 11.49 -1.14 6.20
C LEU A 116 10.08 -1.64 5.89
N ILE A 117 9.96 -2.61 4.98
CA ILE A 117 8.67 -3.19 4.62
C ILE A 117 8.09 -3.94 5.81
N LEU A 118 8.88 -4.78 6.49
CA LEU A 118 8.43 -5.48 7.70
C LEU A 118 7.97 -4.49 8.79
N GLY A 119 8.74 -3.43 9.02
CA GLY A 119 8.37 -2.37 9.96
C GLY A 119 7.04 -1.69 9.58
N PHE A 120 6.84 -1.41 8.30
CA PHE A 120 5.59 -0.86 7.77
C PHE A 120 4.42 -1.84 7.95
N LEU A 121 4.60 -3.12 7.62
CA LEU A 121 3.59 -4.17 7.77
C LEU A 121 3.17 -4.38 9.23
N ILE A 122 4.14 -4.40 10.15
CA ILE A 122 3.88 -4.46 11.60
C ILE A 122 3.08 -3.24 12.03
N PHE A 123 3.47 -2.05 11.58
CA PHE A 123 2.79 -0.81 11.95
C PHE A 123 1.33 -0.79 11.48
N ILE A 124 1.05 -1.09 10.22
CA ILE A 124 -0.32 -1.11 9.69
C ILE A 124 -1.15 -2.23 10.33
N THR A 125 -0.53 -3.38 10.64
CA THR A 125 -1.18 -4.48 11.36
C THR A 125 -1.58 -4.07 12.77
N ALA A 126 -0.69 -3.39 13.51
CA ALA A 126 -0.98 -2.87 14.83
C ALA A 126 -2.14 -1.84 14.80
N LEU A 127 -2.17 -0.96 13.79
CA LEU A 127 -3.27 -0.02 13.60
C LEU A 127 -4.60 -0.73 13.30
N TYR A 128 -4.58 -1.74 12.44
CA TYR A 128 -5.77 -2.51 12.08
C TYR A 128 -6.32 -3.28 13.30
N ILE A 129 -5.47 -4.01 14.03
CA ILE A 129 -5.84 -4.71 15.27
C ILE A 129 -6.40 -3.73 16.30
N LYS A 130 -5.74 -2.58 16.51
CA LYS A 130 -6.23 -1.53 17.41
C LYS A 130 -7.63 -1.05 17.00
N GLY A 131 -7.88 -0.88 15.70
CA GLY A 131 -9.19 -0.52 15.16
C GLY A 131 -10.26 -1.56 15.51
N VAL A 132 -9.99 -2.84 15.24
CA VAL A 132 -10.90 -3.95 15.55
C VAL A 132 -11.18 -4.06 17.04
N VAL A 133 -10.14 -4.00 17.89
CA VAL A 133 -10.27 -4.04 19.36
C VAL A 133 -11.08 -2.86 19.87
N THR A 134 -10.88 -1.66 19.31
CA THR A 134 -11.61 -0.46 19.72
C THR A 134 -13.12 -0.59 19.44
N ILE A 135 -13.48 -1.12 18.27
CA ILE A 135 -14.89 -1.35 17.89
C ILE A 135 -15.49 -2.45 18.76
N SER A 136 -14.79 -3.58 18.93
CA SER A 136 -15.25 -4.70 19.75
C SER A 136 -15.47 -4.30 21.22
N ARG A 137 -14.59 -3.47 21.81
CA ARG A 137 -14.77 -2.95 23.18
C ARG A 137 -15.97 -2.02 23.34
N ARG A 138 -16.50 -1.45 22.24
CA ARG A 138 -17.73 -0.66 22.24
C ARG A 138 -19.00 -1.51 22.11
N GLY A 139 -18.87 -2.82 21.93
CA GLY A 139 -19.99 -3.74 21.69
C GLY A 139 -20.36 -3.91 20.20
N ASP A 140 -19.66 -3.24 19.29
CA ASP A 140 -19.90 -3.36 17.85
C ASP A 140 -19.20 -4.60 17.29
N THR A 141 -19.84 -5.27 16.32
CA THR A 141 -19.25 -6.43 15.64
C THR A 141 -18.49 -6.02 14.38
N TRP A 142 -17.30 -6.60 14.18
CA TRP A 142 -16.53 -6.46 12.95
C TRP A 142 -16.55 -7.76 12.15
N PRO A 143 -16.88 -7.76 10.85
CA PRO A 143 -16.94 -8.98 10.05
C PRO A 143 -15.59 -9.71 10.01
N LYS A 144 -15.55 -10.99 10.41
CA LYS A 144 -14.31 -11.80 10.43
C LYS A 144 -13.65 -11.88 9.06
N GLY A 145 -14.43 -11.94 7.98
CA GLY A 145 -13.92 -11.97 6.60
C GLY A 145 -13.06 -10.76 6.23
N ARG A 146 -13.31 -9.58 6.81
CA ARG A 146 -12.48 -8.39 6.60
C ARG A 146 -11.11 -8.53 7.26
N THR A 147 -11.08 -9.08 8.48
CA THR A 147 -9.82 -9.36 9.19
C THR A 147 -9.02 -10.46 8.50
N ILE A 148 -9.67 -11.51 8.00
CA ILE A 148 -9.00 -12.56 7.21
C ILE A 148 -8.42 -11.96 5.92
N SER A 149 -9.19 -11.13 5.20
CA SER A 149 -8.71 -10.44 4.00
C SER A 149 -7.49 -9.56 4.31
N PHE A 150 -7.53 -8.81 5.42
CA PHE A 150 -6.37 -8.04 5.86
C PHE A 150 -5.14 -8.91 6.09
N ALA A 151 -5.28 -10.00 6.86
CA ALA A 151 -4.17 -10.90 7.16
C ALA A 151 -3.57 -11.53 5.91
N VAL A 152 -4.41 -11.97 4.96
CA VAL A 152 -3.98 -12.49 3.66
C VAL A 152 -3.22 -11.44 2.87
N ALA A 153 -3.71 -10.20 2.84
CA ALA A 153 -3.02 -9.13 2.12
C ALA A 153 -1.63 -8.83 2.70
N ILE A 154 -1.51 -8.76 4.03
CA ILE A 154 -0.22 -8.55 4.72
C ILE A 154 0.74 -9.70 4.43
N ALA A 155 0.27 -10.95 4.49
CA ALA A 155 1.08 -12.12 4.19
C ALA A 155 1.56 -12.13 2.73
N LEU A 156 0.71 -11.74 1.78
CA LEU A 156 1.07 -11.64 0.37
C LEU A 156 2.12 -10.56 0.11
N ILE A 157 1.96 -9.38 0.73
CA ILE A 157 2.96 -8.30 0.61
C ILE A 157 4.29 -8.77 1.20
N ASP A 158 4.27 -9.34 2.40
CA ASP A 158 5.50 -9.83 3.05
C ASP A 158 6.18 -10.93 2.23
N TRP A 159 5.42 -11.88 1.68
CA TRP A 159 5.99 -12.94 0.85
C TRP A 159 6.60 -12.41 -0.44
N ALA A 160 5.94 -11.45 -1.11
CA ALA A 160 6.42 -10.85 -2.35
C ALA A 160 7.61 -9.89 -2.16
N THR A 161 7.87 -9.40 -0.95
CA THR A 161 8.96 -8.45 -0.69
C THR A 161 10.11 -9.03 0.13
N SER A 162 9.77 -9.76 1.20
CA SER A 162 10.68 -10.29 2.22
C SER A 162 10.81 -11.82 2.15
N GLY A 163 9.79 -12.50 1.62
CA GLY A 163 9.83 -13.95 1.44
C GLY A 163 10.72 -14.40 0.28
N GLY A 164 10.77 -15.71 0.06
CA GLY A 164 11.58 -16.30 -1.01
C GLY A 164 11.24 -15.69 -2.37
N LEU A 165 9.97 -15.42 -2.65
CA LEU A 165 9.58 -14.74 -3.89
C LEU A 165 10.25 -13.36 -4.04
N GLY A 166 10.24 -12.54 -2.99
CA GLY A 166 10.92 -11.24 -2.99
C GLY A 166 12.44 -11.34 -3.13
N LEU A 167 13.05 -12.40 -2.60
CA LEU A 167 14.46 -12.73 -2.81
C LEU A 167 14.73 -13.04 -4.29
N TYR A 168 14.04 -14.02 -4.88
CA TYR A 168 14.24 -14.43 -6.28
C TYR A 168 13.89 -13.33 -7.29
N ALA A 169 12.96 -12.42 -6.95
CA ALA A 169 12.61 -11.26 -7.77
C ALA A 169 13.81 -10.33 -8.07
N ARG A 170 14.82 -10.30 -7.19
CA ARG A 170 16.05 -9.52 -7.42
C ARG A 170 16.96 -10.11 -8.48
N PHE A 171 16.79 -11.40 -8.79
CA PHE A 171 17.73 -12.18 -9.59
C PHE A 171 17.14 -12.67 -10.92
N SER A 172 15.82 -12.70 -11.06
CA SER A 172 15.16 -13.14 -12.30
C SER A 172 13.88 -12.37 -12.57
N PHE A 173 13.67 -12.07 -13.86
CA PHE A 173 12.55 -11.26 -14.32
C PHE A 173 11.21 -11.97 -14.16
N GLN A 174 11.15 -13.29 -14.33
CA GLN A 174 9.89 -14.01 -14.14
C GLN A 174 9.41 -13.92 -12.68
N TYR A 175 10.30 -14.08 -11.70
CA TYR A 175 9.96 -13.93 -10.28
C TYR A 175 9.67 -12.49 -9.90
N HIS A 176 10.41 -11.53 -10.50
CA HIS A 176 10.08 -10.11 -10.40
C HIS A 176 8.64 -9.86 -10.84
N MET A 177 8.24 -10.40 -12.00
CA MET A 177 6.88 -10.22 -12.49
C MET A 177 5.84 -10.87 -11.57
N ILE A 178 6.07 -12.08 -11.06
CA ILE A 178 5.17 -12.71 -10.07
C ILE A 178 5.02 -11.82 -8.83
N ALA A 179 6.14 -11.36 -8.25
CA ALA A 179 6.15 -10.51 -7.06
C ALA A 179 5.36 -9.22 -7.30
N HIS A 180 5.64 -8.50 -8.39
CA HIS A 180 4.96 -7.25 -8.69
C HIS A 180 3.49 -7.43 -9.06
N MET A 181 3.07 -8.54 -9.69
CA MET A 181 1.64 -8.85 -9.90
C MET A 181 0.92 -9.13 -8.58
N ILE A 182 1.58 -9.77 -7.61
CA ILE A 182 1.00 -9.94 -6.27
C ILE A 182 0.86 -8.58 -5.57
N LEU A 183 1.88 -7.74 -5.65
CA LEU A 183 1.89 -6.41 -5.03
C LEU A 183 0.90 -5.44 -5.67
N SER A 184 0.67 -5.52 -6.99
CA SER A 184 -0.20 -4.59 -7.72
C SER A 184 -1.64 -5.07 -7.90
N MET A 185 -1.89 -6.38 -7.86
CA MET A 185 -3.23 -6.92 -8.09
C MET A 185 -3.76 -7.70 -6.90
N VAL A 186 -3.08 -8.77 -6.53
CA VAL A 186 -3.64 -9.74 -5.59
C VAL A 186 -3.75 -9.14 -4.19
N ALA A 187 -2.66 -8.64 -3.62
CA ALA A 187 -2.67 -8.08 -2.27
C ALA A 187 -3.55 -6.82 -2.14
N PRO A 188 -3.55 -5.86 -3.09
CA PRO A 188 -4.46 -4.73 -3.06
C PRO A 188 -5.95 -5.10 -3.00
N ILE A 189 -6.39 -6.13 -3.73
CA ILE A 189 -7.78 -6.60 -3.66
C ILE A 189 -8.14 -7.00 -2.23
N PHE A 190 -7.30 -7.81 -1.58
CA PHE A 190 -7.52 -8.23 -0.20
C PHE A 190 -7.42 -7.06 0.80
N LEU A 191 -6.54 -6.08 0.57
CA LEU A 191 -6.49 -4.85 1.36
C LEU A 191 -7.80 -4.07 1.25
N VAL A 192 -8.33 -3.86 0.05
CA VAL A 192 -9.61 -3.14 -0.14
C VAL A 192 -10.78 -3.90 0.49
N LEU A 193 -10.80 -5.23 0.36
CA LEU A 193 -11.81 -6.08 1.00
C LEU A 193 -11.80 -6.00 2.53
N SER A 194 -10.66 -5.66 3.13
CA SER A 194 -10.56 -5.43 4.57
C SER A 194 -11.24 -4.15 5.07
N ALA A 195 -11.64 -3.25 4.16
CA ALA A 195 -12.29 -1.96 4.46
C ALA A 195 -11.52 -1.10 5.50
N PRO A 196 -10.21 -0.84 5.29
CA PRO A 196 -9.36 -0.18 6.28
C PRO A 196 -9.81 1.26 6.56
N ILE A 197 -10.33 1.99 5.56
CA ILE A 197 -10.81 3.36 5.77
C ILE A 197 -12.10 3.34 6.60
N THR A 198 -13.01 2.41 6.30
CA THR A 198 -14.22 2.19 7.10
C THR A 198 -13.89 1.86 8.55
N LEU A 199 -12.90 0.98 8.77
CA LEU A 199 -12.43 0.63 10.11
C LEU A 199 -11.88 1.86 10.83
N ALA A 200 -11.02 2.63 10.17
CA ALA A 200 -10.45 3.85 10.73
C ALA A 200 -11.55 4.86 11.11
N LEU A 201 -12.52 5.10 10.23
CA LEU A 201 -13.62 6.04 10.49
C LEU A 201 -14.55 5.60 11.63
N ARG A 202 -14.69 4.29 11.87
CA ARG A 202 -15.49 3.75 13.00
C ARG A 202 -14.71 3.74 14.31
N ALA A 203 -13.41 3.43 14.26
CA ALA A 203 -12.57 3.34 15.45
C ALA A 203 -12.14 4.73 15.98
N LEU A 204 -11.83 5.68 15.10
CA LEU A 204 -11.31 6.98 15.48
C LEU A 204 -12.34 7.82 16.25
N PRO A 205 -11.92 8.52 17.32
CA PRO A 205 -12.81 9.36 18.10
C PRO A 205 -13.30 10.56 17.27
N ALA A 206 -14.55 10.96 17.51
CA ALA A 206 -15.05 12.26 17.07
C ALA A 206 -14.32 13.41 17.82
N GLY A 207 -14.38 14.63 17.28
CA GLY A 207 -13.83 15.82 17.94
C GLY A 207 -14.38 15.97 19.36
N ARG A 208 -13.52 16.39 20.30
CA ARG A 208 -13.88 16.46 21.73
C ARG A 208 -14.69 17.71 22.06
N VAL A 209 -14.57 18.74 21.22
CA VAL A 209 -15.22 20.05 21.39
C VAL A 209 -15.97 20.43 20.11
N LYS A 210 -17.08 21.17 20.25
CA LYS A 210 -17.84 21.73 19.13
C LYS A 210 -16.93 22.63 18.29
N GLY A 211 -16.60 22.20 17.06
CA GLY A 211 -15.68 22.89 16.14
C GLY A 211 -14.31 22.23 15.95
N GLU A 212 -13.89 21.30 16.81
CA GLU A 212 -12.65 20.53 16.62
C GLU A 212 -12.88 19.40 15.62
N ARG A 213 -12.10 19.34 14.53
CA ARG A 213 -12.29 18.30 13.50
C ARG A 213 -11.90 16.89 13.98
N GLY A 214 -11.10 16.74 15.03
CA GLY A 214 -10.65 15.44 15.54
C GLY A 214 -9.92 14.58 14.49
N LEU A 215 -9.35 13.44 14.90
CA LEU A 215 -8.66 12.53 13.96
C LEU A 215 -9.61 12.00 12.88
N ARG A 216 -10.85 11.68 13.24
CA ARG A 216 -11.87 11.23 12.28
C ARG A 216 -12.18 12.31 11.24
N GLY A 217 -12.37 13.56 11.63
CA GLY A 217 -12.66 14.64 10.69
C GLY A 217 -11.46 15.03 9.83
N LEU A 218 -10.22 14.81 10.28
CA LEU A 218 -9.03 14.94 9.43
C LEU A 218 -9.04 13.89 8.31
N VAL A 219 -9.33 12.63 8.63
CA VAL A 219 -9.46 11.56 7.62
C VAL A 219 -10.57 11.89 6.62
N VAL A 220 -11.74 12.31 7.12
CA VAL A 220 -12.85 12.73 6.23
C VAL A 220 -12.45 13.92 5.36
N SER A 221 -11.77 14.93 5.91
CA SER A 221 -11.30 16.09 5.16
C SER A 221 -10.26 15.71 4.10
N ALA A 222 -9.37 14.76 4.40
CA ALA A 222 -8.39 14.25 3.45
C ALA A 222 -9.09 13.52 2.29
N LEU A 223 -10.08 12.68 2.58
CA LEU A 223 -10.89 11.97 1.57
C LEU A 223 -11.70 12.91 0.68
N HIS A 224 -12.10 14.08 1.16
CA HIS A 224 -12.83 15.07 0.37
C HIS A 224 -11.94 16.16 -0.26
N SER A 225 -10.62 16.07 -0.09
CA SER A 225 -9.66 17.03 -0.62
C SER A 225 -9.59 17.01 -2.16
N LEU A 226 -9.12 18.11 -2.77
CA LEU A 226 -8.95 18.19 -4.23
C LEU A 226 -7.98 17.13 -4.78
N PRO A 227 -6.82 16.85 -4.12
CA PRO A 227 -5.98 15.73 -4.51
C PRO A 227 -6.75 14.40 -4.48
N SER A 228 -7.46 14.09 -3.39
CA SER A 228 -8.24 12.84 -3.33
C SER A 228 -9.27 12.74 -4.45
N LYS A 229 -10.00 13.82 -4.77
CA LYS A 229 -10.94 13.85 -5.89
C LYS A 229 -10.29 13.66 -7.26
N THR A 230 -9.03 14.04 -7.42
CA THR A 230 -8.27 13.89 -8.68
C THR A 230 -7.77 12.47 -8.84
N TRP A 231 -7.12 11.93 -7.80
CA TRP A 231 -6.57 10.58 -7.80
C TRP A 231 -7.68 9.51 -7.81
N SER A 232 -8.82 9.79 -7.19
CA SER A 232 -10.00 8.91 -7.27
C SER A 232 -10.79 9.02 -8.59
N HIS A 233 -10.31 9.80 -9.57
CA HIS A 233 -10.88 9.78 -10.91
C HIS A 233 -10.47 8.48 -11.61
N PRO A 234 -11.40 7.70 -12.19
CA PRO A 234 -11.09 6.34 -12.57
C PRO A 234 -10.16 6.26 -13.80
N ILE A 235 -10.17 7.28 -14.69
CA ILE A 235 -9.16 7.40 -15.76
C ILE A 235 -7.76 7.70 -15.19
N VAL A 236 -7.67 8.54 -14.14
CA VAL A 236 -6.38 8.86 -13.52
C VAL A 236 -5.80 7.61 -12.86
N ALA A 237 -6.64 6.83 -12.18
CA ALA A 237 -6.23 5.56 -11.61
C ALA A 237 -5.83 4.53 -12.67
N LEU A 238 -6.55 4.45 -13.80
CA LEU A 238 -6.16 3.61 -14.93
C LEU A 238 -4.79 4.01 -15.50
N VAL A 239 -4.55 5.31 -15.70
CA VAL A 239 -3.26 5.83 -16.19
C VAL A 239 -2.13 5.56 -15.19
N ILE A 240 -2.37 5.72 -13.88
CA ILE A 240 -1.37 5.38 -12.86
C ILE A 240 -1.12 3.88 -12.83
N PHE A 241 -2.16 3.06 -12.96
CA PHE A 241 -2.05 1.61 -12.91
C PHE A 241 -1.32 1.07 -14.14
N ASP A 242 -1.90 1.19 -15.33
CA ASP A 242 -1.32 0.61 -16.56
C ASP A 242 -0.27 1.52 -17.18
N GLY A 243 -0.48 2.84 -17.21
CA GLY A 243 0.46 3.76 -17.83
C GLY A 243 1.83 3.75 -17.14
N SER A 244 1.87 3.46 -15.83
CA SER A 244 3.13 3.28 -15.12
C SER A 244 3.91 2.02 -15.55
N LEU A 245 3.23 0.97 -16.04
CA LEU A 245 3.91 -0.22 -16.58
C LEU A 245 4.72 0.14 -17.82
N PHE A 246 4.13 0.91 -18.74
CA PHE A 246 4.84 1.38 -19.93
C PHE A 246 6.00 2.31 -19.56
N ALA A 247 5.77 3.23 -18.63
CA ALA A 247 6.82 4.12 -18.16
C ALA A 247 7.98 3.36 -17.50
N LEU A 248 7.69 2.32 -16.72
CA LEU A 248 8.72 1.54 -16.03
C LEU A 248 9.50 0.64 -16.99
N TYR A 249 8.81 -0.17 -17.79
CA TYR A 249 9.42 -1.28 -18.53
C TYR A 249 9.80 -0.94 -19.98
N PHE A 250 9.26 0.13 -20.58
CA PHE A 250 9.67 0.60 -21.92
C PHE A 250 10.57 1.84 -21.88
N THR A 251 11.09 2.19 -20.70
CA THR A 251 12.15 3.19 -20.54
C THR A 251 13.31 2.60 -19.74
N PRO A 252 14.47 3.27 -19.63
CA PRO A 252 15.58 2.81 -18.81
C PRO A 252 15.26 2.69 -17.30
N LEU A 253 14.10 3.19 -16.86
CA LEU A 253 13.72 3.28 -15.45
C LEU A 253 13.75 1.93 -14.74
N PHE A 254 13.34 0.84 -15.40
CA PHE A 254 13.36 -0.49 -14.79
C PHE A 254 14.78 -0.91 -14.37
N GLY A 255 15.76 -0.84 -15.28
CA GLY A 255 17.15 -1.18 -14.98
C GLY A 255 17.77 -0.27 -13.91
N GLU A 256 17.45 1.03 -13.95
CA GLU A 256 17.92 2.01 -12.96
C GLU A 256 17.38 1.73 -11.56
N LEU A 257 16.08 1.46 -11.44
CA LEU A 257 15.43 1.16 -10.17
C LEU A 257 15.86 -0.21 -9.62
N MET A 258 16.05 -1.22 -10.47
CA MET A 258 16.57 -2.53 -10.05
C MET A 258 17.99 -2.44 -9.50
N SER A 259 18.84 -1.59 -10.10
CA SER A 259 20.23 -1.42 -9.70
C SER A 259 20.42 -0.63 -8.40
N ASN A 260 19.35 -0.06 -7.85
CA ASN A 260 19.39 0.74 -6.62
C ASN A 260 18.38 0.20 -5.60
N HIS A 261 18.85 -0.17 -4.40
CA HIS A 261 17.97 -0.63 -3.31
C HIS A 261 16.79 0.32 -3.05
N PHE A 262 17.04 1.63 -2.98
CA PHE A 262 15.97 2.61 -2.77
C PHE A 262 15.04 2.71 -3.98
N GLY A 263 15.57 2.53 -5.19
CA GLY A 263 14.79 2.49 -6.43
C GLY A 263 13.83 1.30 -6.45
N HIS A 264 14.31 0.10 -6.14
CA HIS A 264 13.48 -1.10 -6.06
C HIS A 264 12.42 -1.00 -4.95
N LEU A 265 12.77 -0.38 -3.82
CA LEU A 265 11.81 -0.09 -2.76
C LEU A 265 10.71 0.87 -3.22
N LEU A 266 11.07 1.96 -3.91
CA LEU A 266 10.11 2.90 -4.51
C LEU A 266 9.19 2.17 -5.49
N MET A 267 9.75 1.28 -6.30
CA MET A 267 9.01 0.45 -7.25
C MET A 267 7.97 -0.40 -6.51
N ASN A 268 8.36 -1.14 -5.47
CA ASN A 268 7.44 -1.93 -4.64
C ASN A 268 6.29 -1.08 -4.07
N PHE A 269 6.61 0.07 -3.48
CA PHE A 269 5.58 0.98 -2.94
C PHE A 269 4.65 1.51 -4.04
N HIS A 270 5.19 1.86 -5.20
CA HIS A 270 4.41 2.33 -6.34
C HIS A 270 3.41 1.25 -6.79
N PHE A 271 3.84 0.01 -6.96
CA PHE A 271 2.95 -1.08 -7.37
C PHE A 271 1.84 -1.35 -6.36
N ILE A 272 2.17 -1.38 -5.06
CA ILE A 272 1.16 -1.51 -4.00
C ILE A 272 0.18 -0.33 -4.05
N ALA A 273 0.68 0.91 -4.18
CA ALA A 273 -0.14 2.11 -4.17
C ALA A 273 -1.03 2.22 -5.42
N ALA A 274 -0.51 1.93 -6.61
CA ALA A 274 -1.22 1.94 -7.87
C ALA A 274 -2.34 0.90 -7.86
N GLY A 275 -2.03 -0.33 -7.43
CA GLY A 275 -3.01 -1.39 -7.25
C GLY A 275 -4.10 -1.02 -6.24
N LEU A 276 -3.68 -0.53 -5.07
CA LEU A 276 -4.62 -0.12 -4.02
C LEU A 276 -5.55 0.98 -4.51
N LEU A 277 -5.03 1.97 -5.24
CA LEU A 277 -5.82 3.05 -5.83
C LEU A 277 -6.83 2.52 -6.85
N PHE A 278 -6.39 1.67 -7.78
CA PHE A 278 -7.24 1.11 -8.83
C PHE A 278 -8.37 0.27 -8.23
N PHE A 279 -8.05 -0.73 -7.40
CA PHE A 279 -9.06 -1.60 -6.79
C PHE A 279 -9.93 -0.87 -5.77
N TYR A 280 -9.44 0.18 -5.10
CA TYR A 280 -10.26 1.03 -4.24
C TYR A 280 -11.41 1.70 -5.02
N ILE A 281 -11.13 2.18 -6.23
CA ILE A 281 -12.14 2.83 -7.09
C ILE A 281 -13.11 1.82 -7.70
N ILE A 282 -12.60 0.67 -8.15
CA ILE A 282 -13.40 -0.35 -8.81
C ILE A 282 -14.28 -1.11 -7.82
N VAL A 283 -13.70 -1.64 -6.74
CA VAL A 283 -14.43 -2.46 -5.77
C VAL A 283 -15.32 -1.57 -4.88
N GLY A 284 -14.82 -0.41 -4.46
CA GLY A 284 -15.65 0.64 -3.82
C GLY A 284 -16.30 0.25 -2.49
N ILE A 285 -15.67 -0.62 -1.69
CA ILE A 285 -16.15 -1.00 -0.35
C ILE A 285 -16.02 0.16 0.64
N ASP A 286 -14.89 0.87 0.57
CA ASP A 286 -14.61 2.01 1.42
C ASP A 286 -15.24 3.31 0.87
N PRO A 287 -15.49 4.32 1.72
CA PRO A 287 -16.08 5.58 1.28
C PRO A 287 -15.22 6.25 0.20
N ASN A 288 -15.84 6.54 -0.96
CA ASN A 288 -15.19 7.22 -2.09
C ASN A 288 -15.80 8.62 -2.29
N PRO A 289 -14.98 9.68 -2.48
CA PRO A 289 -15.48 11.02 -2.76
C PRO A 289 -16.33 11.10 -4.05
N ARG A 290 -16.16 10.17 -4.99
CA ARG A 290 -16.95 10.07 -6.23
C ARG A 290 -17.70 8.74 -6.26
N ARG A 291 -19.02 8.80 -6.45
CA ARG A 291 -19.81 7.61 -6.78
C ARG A 291 -19.66 7.32 -8.27
N ILE A 292 -18.84 6.34 -8.61
CA ILE A 292 -18.65 5.91 -9.99
C ILE A 292 -19.75 4.92 -10.38
N HIS A 293 -20.47 5.22 -11.46
CA HIS A 293 -21.51 4.36 -12.03
C HIS A 293 -20.93 3.01 -12.46
N HIS A 294 -21.69 1.93 -12.27
CA HIS A 294 -21.18 0.57 -12.53
C HIS A 294 -20.74 0.36 -13.98
N LEU A 295 -21.48 0.92 -14.96
CA LEU A 295 -21.07 0.85 -16.38
C LEU A 295 -19.69 1.50 -16.63
N VAL A 296 -19.39 2.62 -15.96
CA VAL A 296 -18.07 3.27 -16.09
C VAL A 296 -16.97 2.38 -15.53
N ARG A 297 -17.24 1.69 -14.41
CA ARG A 297 -16.28 0.71 -13.85
C ARG A 297 -16.07 -0.47 -14.79
N ILE A 298 -17.13 -1.00 -15.40
CA ILE A 298 -17.06 -2.08 -16.39
C ILE A 298 -16.20 -1.67 -17.58
N VAL A 299 -16.46 -0.50 -18.17
CA VAL A 299 -15.68 0.04 -19.30
C VAL A 299 -14.20 0.20 -18.92
N ILE A 300 -13.91 0.70 -17.72
CA ILE A 300 -12.54 0.90 -17.25
C ILE A 300 -11.84 -0.43 -16.97
N LEU A 301 -12.54 -1.45 -16.49
CA LEU A 301 -11.97 -2.79 -16.34
C LEU A 301 -11.64 -3.41 -17.70
N PHE A 302 -12.52 -3.28 -18.70
CA PHE A 302 -12.22 -3.73 -20.06
C PHE A 302 -11.03 -2.97 -20.68
N ALA A 303 -10.96 -1.66 -20.45
CA ALA A 303 -9.82 -0.86 -20.89
C ALA A 303 -8.52 -1.33 -20.21
N ALA A 304 -8.55 -1.56 -18.90
CA ALA A 304 -7.39 -2.06 -18.15
C ALA A 304 -6.92 -3.42 -18.66
N MET A 305 -7.83 -4.38 -18.82
CA MET A 305 -7.53 -5.68 -19.43
C MET A 305 -6.86 -5.51 -20.80
N SER A 306 -7.45 -4.68 -21.66
CA SER A 306 -6.92 -4.50 -23.02
C SER A 306 -5.52 -3.87 -23.04
N ILE A 307 -5.30 -2.84 -22.20
CA ILE A 307 -4.02 -2.14 -22.11
C ILE A 307 -2.95 -3.05 -21.49
N HIS A 308 -3.27 -3.74 -20.40
CA HIS A 308 -2.37 -4.68 -19.73
C HIS A 308 -2.04 -5.88 -20.63
N ALA A 309 -3.03 -6.44 -21.32
CA ALA A 309 -2.80 -7.51 -22.28
C ALA A 309 -1.84 -7.10 -23.39
N PHE A 310 -2.04 -5.89 -23.96
CA PHE A 310 -1.14 -5.33 -24.96
C PHE A 310 0.28 -5.13 -24.41
N PHE A 311 0.41 -4.61 -23.18
CA PHE A 311 1.70 -4.47 -22.50
C PHE A 311 2.45 -5.82 -22.43
N SER A 312 1.79 -6.88 -21.96
CA SER A 312 2.41 -8.20 -21.85
C SER A 312 2.78 -8.81 -23.21
N VAL A 313 1.93 -8.67 -24.23
CA VAL A 313 2.23 -9.16 -25.59
C VAL A 313 3.41 -8.41 -26.19
N ALA A 314 3.47 -7.09 -26.02
CA ALA A 314 4.60 -6.27 -26.48
C ALA A 314 5.90 -6.70 -25.79
N LEU A 315 5.88 -6.94 -24.48
CA LEU A 315 7.05 -7.41 -23.74
C LEU A 315 7.49 -8.82 -24.15
N MET A 316 6.54 -9.72 -24.39
CA MET A 316 6.82 -11.09 -24.87
C MET A 316 7.39 -11.09 -26.30
N SER A 317 7.00 -10.11 -27.11
CA SER A 317 7.48 -9.93 -28.49
C SER A 317 8.83 -9.20 -28.55
N SER A 318 9.31 -8.64 -27.45
CA SER A 318 10.61 -7.95 -27.41
C SER A 318 11.75 -8.92 -27.74
N SER A 319 12.67 -8.45 -28.58
CA SER A 319 13.93 -9.13 -28.89
C SER A 319 15.11 -8.62 -28.06
N THR A 320 14.89 -7.60 -27.22
CA THR A 320 15.90 -6.99 -26.36
C THR A 320 15.51 -7.10 -24.89
N LEU A 321 16.52 -7.17 -24.03
CA LEU A 321 16.32 -7.14 -22.59
C LEU A 321 15.93 -5.73 -22.14
N ILE A 322 14.89 -5.63 -21.32
CA ILE A 322 14.38 -4.34 -20.83
C ILE A 322 15.07 -3.86 -19.54
N ASP A 323 15.90 -4.71 -18.95
CA ASP A 323 16.59 -4.50 -17.67
C ASP A 323 17.88 -3.67 -17.76
N ASN A 324 18.20 -3.18 -18.97
CA ASN A 324 19.44 -2.47 -19.27
C ASN A 324 20.71 -3.25 -18.83
N GLY A 325 20.67 -4.58 -18.89
CA GLY A 325 21.80 -5.45 -18.54
C GLY A 325 21.93 -5.77 -17.04
N TYR A 326 21.00 -5.34 -16.19
CA TYR A 326 21.03 -5.63 -14.75
C TYR A 326 21.16 -7.13 -14.44
N TYR A 327 20.29 -7.98 -15.00
CA TYR A 327 20.33 -9.43 -14.78
C TYR A 327 21.55 -10.09 -15.43
N GLN A 328 22.10 -9.50 -16.49
CA GLN A 328 23.34 -9.97 -17.11
C GLN A 328 24.54 -9.79 -16.16
N LEU A 329 24.57 -8.70 -15.38
CA LEU A 329 25.64 -8.43 -14.42
C LEU A 329 25.69 -9.43 -13.26
N LEU A 330 24.55 -10.05 -12.93
CA LEU A 330 24.45 -10.99 -11.82
C LEU A 330 25.08 -12.36 -12.15
N ASN A 331 25.29 -12.66 -13.44
CA ASN A 331 25.89 -13.91 -13.92
C ASN A 331 25.35 -15.17 -13.21
N ARG A 332 24.01 -15.25 -13.08
CA ARG A 332 23.35 -16.31 -12.32
C ARG A 332 23.60 -17.70 -12.93
N PRO A 333 23.88 -18.73 -12.11
CA PRO A 333 24.16 -20.08 -12.61
C PRO A 333 22.90 -20.84 -13.03
N TRP A 334 21.72 -20.35 -12.65
CA TRP A 334 20.42 -20.90 -13.01
C TRP A 334 19.65 -19.89 -13.87
N ALA A 335 18.83 -20.37 -14.81
CA ALA A 335 18.10 -19.54 -15.78
C ALA A 335 19.00 -18.60 -16.60
N THR A 336 19.99 -19.16 -17.31
CA THR A 336 21.01 -18.41 -18.07
C THR A 336 20.47 -17.69 -19.32
N ASP A 337 19.37 -18.16 -19.90
CA ASP A 337 18.68 -17.46 -20.98
C ASP A 337 17.80 -16.33 -20.42
N LEU A 338 18.34 -15.11 -20.43
CA LEU A 338 17.68 -13.91 -19.91
C LEU A 338 16.45 -13.51 -20.74
N LEU A 339 16.47 -13.76 -22.05
CA LEU A 339 15.36 -13.38 -22.92
C LEU A 339 14.19 -14.35 -22.76
N ALA A 340 14.47 -15.66 -22.58
CA ALA A 340 13.45 -16.63 -22.20
C ALA A 340 12.84 -16.30 -20.83
N ASP A 341 13.66 -15.94 -19.84
CA ASP A 341 13.19 -15.48 -18.52
C ASP A 341 12.27 -14.26 -18.62
N GLN A 342 12.60 -13.29 -19.49
CA GLN A 342 11.76 -12.13 -19.76
C GLN A 342 10.42 -12.52 -20.41
N ARG A 343 10.43 -13.41 -21.41
CA ARG A 343 9.21 -13.88 -22.09
C ARG A 343 8.28 -14.64 -21.13
N VAL A 344 8.84 -15.48 -20.27
CA VAL A 344 8.07 -16.18 -19.22
C VAL A 344 7.48 -15.17 -18.25
N GLY A 345 8.26 -14.18 -17.80
CA GLY A 345 7.74 -13.08 -16.99
C GLY A 345 6.60 -12.34 -17.68
N ALA A 346 6.73 -11.99 -18.96
CA ALA A 346 5.67 -11.34 -19.72
C ALA A 346 4.38 -12.17 -19.78
N ALA A 347 4.49 -13.48 -20.00
CA ALA A 347 3.36 -14.42 -20.01
C ALA A 347 2.69 -14.56 -18.64
N ILE A 348 3.48 -14.57 -17.56
CA ILE A 348 2.97 -14.53 -16.18
C ILE A 348 2.22 -13.23 -15.92
N GLY A 349 2.81 -12.10 -16.31
CA GLY A 349 2.19 -10.78 -16.19
C GLY A 349 0.84 -10.71 -16.89
N TRP A 350 0.70 -11.38 -18.05
CA TRP A 350 -0.57 -11.52 -18.75
C TRP A 350 -1.58 -12.34 -17.94
N ALA A 351 -1.22 -13.57 -17.57
CA ALA A 351 -2.14 -14.49 -16.89
C ALA A 351 -2.59 -13.98 -15.52
N MET A 352 -1.65 -13.48 -14.72
CA MET A 352 -1.96 -12.91 -13.39
C MET A 352 -2.64 -11.54 -13.50
N GLY A 353 -2.52 -10.86 -14.64
CA GLY A 353 -3.20 -9.62 -14.98
C GLY A 353 -4.71 -9.81 -15.16
N GLU A 354 -5.07 -10.75 -16.03
CA GLU A 354 -6.45 -10.91 -16.48
C GLU A 354 -7.37 -11.55 -15.43
N ILE A 355 -6.89 -12.55 -14.68
CA ILE A 355 -7.73 -13.33 -13.75
C ILE A 355 -8.39 -12.41 -12.68
N PRO A 356 -7.65 -11.55 -11.96
CA PRO A 356 -8.24 -10.67 -10.96
C PRO A 356 -9.20 -9.64 -11.58
N ILE A 357 -8.88 -9.11 -12.77
CA ILE A 357 -9.74 -8.13 -13.43
C ILE A 357 -11.05 -8.77 -13.89
N ILE A 358 -11.02 -9.99 -14.43
CA ILE A 358 -12.22 -10.75 -14.79
C ILE A 358 -13.10 -11.00 -13.56
N ILE A 359 -12.52 -11.39 -12.43
CA ILE A 359 -13.26 -11.56 -11.17
C ILE A 359 -13.92 -10.24 -10.75
N ALA A 360 -13.17 -9.13 -10.80
CA ALA A 360 -13.69 -7.79 -10.48
C ALA A 360 -14.79 -7.35 -11.46
N LEU A 361 -14.67 -7.70 -12.74
CA LEU A 361 -15.65 -7.43 -13.79
C LEU A 361 -16.95 -8.17 -13.52
N ILE A 362 -16.88 -9.48 -13.26
CA ILE A 362 -18.03 -10.32 -12.89
C ILE A 362 -18.71 -9.75 -11.64
N ALA A 363 -17.92 -9.43 -10.60
CA ALA A 363 -18.45 -8.85 -9.37
C ALA A 363 -19.14 -7.49 -9.60
N THR A 364 -18.57 -6.64 -10.46
CA THR A 364 -19.14 -5.33 -10.80
C THR A 364 -20.41 -5.47 -11.63
N PHE A 365 -20.45 -6.43 -12.56
CA PHE A 365 -21.61 -6.75 -13.38
C PHE A 365 -22.78 -7.26 -12.52
N ILE A 366 -22.51 -8.17 -11.57
CA ILE A 366 -23.52 -8.64 -10.61
C ILE A 366 -24.05 -7.47 -9.75
N GLN A 367 -23.16 -6.56 -9.32
CA GLN A 367 -23.57 -5.37 -8.57
C GLN A 367 -24.46 -4.45 -9.40
N TRP A 368 -24.12 -4.24 -10.68
CA TRP A 368 -24.93 -3.46 -11.61
C TRP A 368 -26.32 -4.06 -11.79
N MET A 369 -26.44 -5.33 -12.14
CA MET A 369 -27.74 -6.01 -12.32
C MET A 369 -28.62 -5.92 -11.06
N ARG A 370 -28.01 -6.05 -9.88
CA ARG A 370 -28.72 -5.91 -8.60
C ARG A 370 -29.18 -4.48 -8.32
N SER A 371 -28.36 -3.49 -8.68
CA SER A 371 -28.73 -2.08 -8.55
C SER A 371 -29.87 -1.71 -9.48
N ASP A 372 -29.76 -2.13 -10.74
CA ASP A 372 -30.72 -1.83 -11.79
C ASP A 372 -32.10 -2.44 -11.49
N ASN A 373 -32.14 -3.71 -11.07
CA ASN A 373 -33.38 -4.36 -10.62
C ASN A 373 -34.02 -3.66 -9.40
N ARG A 374 -33.21 -3.12 -8.48
CA ARG A 374 -33.72 -2.33 -7.34
C ARG A 374 -34.28 -1.00 -7.79
N GLU A 375 -33.69 -0.37 -8.79
CA GLU A 375 -34.13 0.90 -9.35
C GLU A 375 -35.42 0.73 -10.16
N ALA A 376 -35.49 -0.29 -11.01
CA ALA A 376 -36.70 -0.69 -11.74
C ALA A 376 -37.88 -0.91 -10.78
N LYS A 377 -37.70 -1.73 -9.73
CA LYS A 377 -38.75 -1.95 -8.70
C LYS A 377 -39.18 -0.67 -7.97
N ARG A 378 -38.29 0.32 -7.83
CA ARG A 378 -38.65 1.62 -7.22
C ARG A 378 -39.40 2.50 -8.21
N ALA A 379 -39.09 2.41 -9.50
CA ALA A 379 -39.79 3.12 -10.55
C ALA A 379 -41.21 2.55 -10.73
N ASP A 380 -41.37 1.22 -10.77
CA ASP A 380 -42.68 0.57 -10.85
C ASP A 380 -43.60 0.99 -9.70
N ARG A 381 -43.08 0.96 -8.46
CA ARG A 381 -43.84 1.43 -7.27
C ARG A 381 -44.26 2.90 -7.35
N ARG A 382 -43.42 3.77 -7.94
CA ARG A 382 -43.78 5.18 -8.14
C ARG A 382 -44.84 5.32 -9.23
N SER A 383 -44.71 4.57 -10.33
CA SER A 383 -45.72 4.55 -11.38
C SER A 383 -47.08 4.07 -10.85
N GLU A 384 -47.11 3.04 -10.00
CA GLU A 384 -48.34 2.57 -9.36
C GLU A 384 -48.96 3.64 -8.45
N THR A 385 -48.16 4.37 -7.67
CA THR A 385 -48.67 5.47 -6.83
C THR A 385 -49.19 6.64 -7.66
N ASP A 386 -48.48 7.02 -8.73
CA ASP A 386 -48.86 8.14 -9.59
C ASP A 386 -50.15 7.81 -10.36
N LEU A 387 -50.29 6.58 -10.84
CA LEU A 387 -51.53 6.08 -11.46
C LEU A 387 -52.70 6.07 -10.47
N ALA A 388 -52.48 5.65 -9.22
CA ALA A 388 -53.52 5.65 -8.19
C ALA A 388 -53.96 7.09 -7.84
N GLU A 389 -53.03 8.03 -7.74
CA GLU A 389 -53.32 9.44 -7.49
C GLU A 389 -54.08 10.07 -8.67
N TYR A 390 -53.66 9.78 -9.90
CA TYR A 390 -54.34 10.23 -11.11
C TYR A 390 -55.76 9.68 -11.23
N ASN A 391 -55.95 8.38 -10.97
CA ASN A 391 -57.28 7.76 -10.95
C ASN A 391 -58.19 8.37 -9.88
N LYS A 392 -57.64 8.71 -8.71
CA LYS A 392 -58.38 9.40 -7.64
C LYS A 392 -58.76 10.83 -8.03
N TYR A 393 -57.89 11.54 -8.77
CA TYR A 393 -58.21 12.85 -9.32
C TYR A 393 -59.36 12.77 -10.34
N LEU A 394 -59.30 11.82 -11.27
CA LEU A 394 -60.36 11.59 -12.26
C LEU A 394 -61.69 11.22 -11.61
N SER A 395 -61.70 10.36 -10.59
CA SER A 395 -62.94 10.01 -9.88
C SER A 395 -63.54 11.21 -9.14
N GLY A 396 -62.71 12.09 -8.58
CA GLY A 396 -63.16 13.34 -7.97
C GLY A 396 -63.70 14.38 -8.96
N LEU A 397 -63.25 14.35 -10.22
CA LEU A 397 -63.86 15.16 -11.28
C LEU A 397 -65.24 14.61 -11.66
N ALA A 398 -65.35 13.29 -11.88
CA ALA A 398 -66.61 12.63 -12.24
C ALA A 398 -67.70 12.87 -11.18
N SER A 399 -67.38 12.75 -9.89
CA SER A 399 -68.33 12.99 -8.81
C SER A 399 -68.83 14.44 -8.75
N ARG A 400 -68.00 15.42 -9.17
CA ARG A 400 -68.40 16.84 -9.20
C ARG A 400 -69.27 17.20 -10.39
N ASP A 401 -69.16 16.44 -11.49
CA ASP A 401 -70.03 16.60 -12.64
C ASP A 401 -71.40 15.94 -12.42
N GLU A 402 -71.49 14.87 -11.62
CA GLU A 402 -72.77 14.26 -11.22
C GLU A 402 -73.57 15.08 -10.19
N GLU A 403 -72.92 15.95 -9.41
CA GLU A 403 -73.58 16.84 -8.44
C GLU A 403 -74.17 18.13 -9.05
N LYS A 404 -73.93 18.39 -10.35
CA LYS A 404 -74.48 19.54 -11.09
C LYS A 404 -75.67 19.13 -11.94
#